data_AF-A0AA42XTL9-F1
#
_entry.id   AF-A0AA42XTL9-F1
#
_cell.length_a   1.000
_cell.length_b   1.000
_cell.length_c   1.000
_cell.angle_alpha   90.00
_cell.angle_beta   90.00
_cell.angle_gamma   90.00
#
_symmetry.space_group_name_H-M   'P 1'
#
loop_
_entity.id
_entity.type
_entity.pdbx_description
1 polymer ?
#
loop_
_entity_poly.entity_id
_entity_poly.type
_entity_poly.pdbx_seq_one_letter_code
_entity_poly.pdbx_strand_id
1 'polypeptide(L)'
;MYAVVITDEGGVRRRLDFSKPEVTVGRVQGNDIVLAKRNVSKQHARLSLMGERAVVVDLNSTNGTWVNGRKITSPHPLKSGDKIYIANFIITLESGENDQPESSAEGSLSEPPPLPSKSSMPPNASIPIKSSIPVRTSSPFRSSRASRARSGQASEILKTSLPPRIERRQTDEAVLSKKHEPTDEPAAALMSRLADRIDVEALDPASMKDQERWSAARAAIAETFLTMQTDGSVNAEVDMRQVAHIALHEAVGLGALDDVLSNDAVQMVVVNGPKRVLIDTGAGMRSTALSFSSSRALQVVAHRLAAQTGRALENQPVFHGRLSFGPRVTILQAPLVAHGPVIEIRVGRAVSLDKLAEEGWMSADAAAYLTKAVAECRNIVVVGPQGSGVTTLLSAIAQQLPEEENTVVIEAIPDLDVDREKVIALTAAEAGMSMVDAINQGARLRADHVIMNDLTGADSVAALAAVSGRDPGHLLGVHCSSTKDAIEGLVLAASCGGANRSCIAELVGSTVHAVVAVARGSDGSRVTAIHEVEGHEAGDVSYQSVPF
;
A
#
# COMPACT_ATOMS: atom_id res chain seq x y z
N MET A 1 5.22 -8.87 -49.15
CA MET A 1 4.88 -9.77 -48.02
C MET A 1 5.78 -9.37 -46.87
N TYR A 2 5.27 -9.26 -45.65
CA TYR A 2 6.06 -8.87 -44.48
C TYR A 2 5.81 -9.85 -43.33
N ALA A 3 6.80 -10.00 -42.47
CA ALA A 3 6.70 -10.83 -41.29
C ALA A 3 6.52 -9.95 -40.05
N VAL A 4 5.62 -10.37 -39.17
CA VAL A 4 5.46 -9.80 -37.85
C VAL A 4 6.03 -10.80 -36.85
N VAL A 5 7.06 -10.39 -36.11
CA VAL A 5 7.66 -11.19 -35.05
C VAL A 5 7.15 -10.70 -33.72
N ILE A 6 6.57 -11.60 -32.94
CA ILE A 6 6.00 -11.34 -31.62
C ILE A 6 6.85 -12.08 -30.60
N THR A 7 7.33 -11.38 -29.60
CA THR A 7 8.06 -11.93 -28.46
C THR A 7 7.25 -11.70 -27.20
N ASP A 8 7.02 -12.75 -26.41
CA ASP A 8 6.39 -12.64 -25.09
C ASP A 8 7.41 -12.43 -23.96
N GLU A 9 6.92 -12.22 -22.73
CA GLU A 9 7.76 -12.09 -21.52
C GLU A 9 8.62 -13.32 -21.21
N GLY A 10 8.21 -14.51 -21.70
CA GLY A 10 8.99 -15.74 -21.56
C GLY A 10 10.09 -15.89 -22.61
N GLY A 11 10.25 -14.91 -23.52
CA GLY A 11 11.18 -14.96 -24.63
C GLY A 11 10.73 -15.83 -25.80
N VAL A 12 9.51 -16.38 -25.77
CA VAL A 12 8.96 -17.20 -26.85
C VAL A 12 8.67 -16.29 -28.04
N ARG A 13 9.27 -16.62 -29.18
CA ARG A 13 9.10 -15.88 -30.44
C ARG A 13 8.15 -16.60 -31.37
N ARG A 14 7.18 -15.85 -31.92
CA ARG A 14 6.27 -16.32 -32.97
C ARG A 14 6.35 -15.38 -34.17
N ARG A 15 6.62 -15.96 -35.34
CA ARG A 15 6.62 -15.25 -36.63
C ARG A 15 5.30 -15.50 -37.36
N LEU A 16 4.68 -14.46 -37.88
CA LEU A 16 3.45 -14.52 -38.67
C LEU A 16 3.64 -13.70 -39.95
N ASP A 17 3.43 -14.33 -41.11
CA ASP A 17 3.58 -13.68 -42.41
C ASP A 17 2.23 -13.15 -42.91
N PHE A 18 2.23 -11.90 -43.39
CA PHE A 18 1.02 -11.23 -43.89
C PHE A 18 1.24 -10.63 -45.28
N SER A 19 0.18 -10.70 -46.10
CA SER A 19 0.09 -10.09 -47.44
C SER A 19 -0.97 -8.98 -47.52
N LYS A 20 -1.70 -8.74 -46.43
CA LYS A 20 -2.77 -7.74 -46.37
C LYS A 20 -2.27 -6.37 -45.89
N PRO A 21 -2.93 -5.28 -46.33
CA PRO A 21 -2.52 -3.92 -46.00
C PRO A 21 -2.80 -3.54 -44.54
N GLU A 22 -3.76 -4.19 -43.87
CA GLU A 22 -4.06 -3.93 -42.46
C GLU A 22 -4.05 -5.22 -41.64
N VAL A 23 -3.37 -5.18 -40.49
CA VAL A 23 -3.30 -6.24 -39.50
C VAL A 23 -3.79 -5.70 -38.17
N THR A 24 -4.79 -6.36 -37.60
CA THR A 24 -5.38 -6.01 -36.31
C THR A 24 -4.76 -6.82 -35.19
N VAL A 25 -4.52 -6.18 -34.04
CA VAL A 25 -3.92 -6.78 -32.85
C VAL A 25 -4.88 -6.61 -31.68
N GLY A 26 -5.17 -7.68 -30.96
CA GLY A 26 -6.04 -7.61 -29.79
C GLY A 26 -6.23 -8.94 -29.07
N ARG A 27 -7.00 -8.92 -27.98
CA ARG A 27 -7.16 -10.09 -27.09
C ARG A 27 -8.17 -11.12 -27.56
N VAL A 28 -9.23 -10.70 -28.24
CA VAL A 28 -10.33 -11.61 -28.61
C VAL A 28 -10.04 -12.30 -29.95
N GLN A 29 -10.63 -13.47 -30.14
CA GLN A 29 -10.70 -14.10 -31.45
C GLN A 29 -11.44 -13.19 -32.42
N GLY A 30 -10.88 -13.00 -33.62
CA GLY A 30 -11.33 -12.02 -34.62
C GLY A 30 -10.29 -10.95 -34.97
N ASN A 31 -9.23 -10.80 -34.16
CA ASN A 31 -8.03 -10.07 -34.57
C ASN A 31 -7.09 -11.00 -35.37
N ASP A 32 -6.25 -10.40 -36.19
CA ASP A 32 -5.26 -11.12 -36.98
C ASP A 32 -4.09 -11.62 -36.14
N ILE A 33 -3.71 -10.83 -35.15
CA ILE A 33 -2.78 -11.20 -34.10
C ILE A 33 -3.56 -11.23 -32.78
N VAL A 34 -3.77 -12.44 -32.27
CA VAL A 34 -4.47 -12.66 -31.01
C VAL A 34 -3.47 -12.78 -29.87
N LEU A 35 -3.46 -11.78 -28.99
CA LEU A 35 -2.66 -11.74 -27.77
C LEU A 35 -3.59 -11.99 -26.58
N ALA A 36 -3.81 -13.26 -26.23
CA ALA A 36 -4.83 -13.72 -25.27
C ALA A 36 -4.47 -13.43 -23.79
N LYS A 37 -4.08 -12.20 -23.45
CA LYS A 37 -3.73 -11.75 -22.09
C LYS A 37 -4.60 -10.57 -21.68
N ARG A 38 -5.11 -10.57 -20.44
CA ARG A 38 -6.13 -9.61 -19.95
C ARG A 38 -5.72 -8.14 -20.05
N ASN A 39 -4.42 -7.84 -19.97
CA ASN A 39 -3.85 -6.51 -20.16
C ASN A 39 -3.82 -6.02 -21.63
N VAL A 40 -4.32 -6.82 -22.58
CA VAL A 40 -4.56 -6.43 -23.97
C VAL A 40 -6.06 -6.18 -24.18
N SER A 41 -6.44 -5.00 -24.68
CA SER A 41 -7.82 -4.68 -25.08
C SER A 41 -8.36 -5.62 -26.17
N LYS A 42 -9.70 -5.72 -26.29
CA LYS A 42 -10.36 -6.61 -27.26
C LYS A 42 -9.87 -6.34 -28.69
N GLN A 43 -9.87 -5.07 -29.11
CA GLN A 43 -9.13 -4.56 -30.26
C GLN A 43 -8.16 -3.52 -29.70
N HIS A 44 -6.86 -3.73 -29.82
CA HIS A 44 -5.85 -2.94 -29.12
C HIS A 44 -5.17 -1.96 -30.07
N ALA A 45 -4.64 -2.48 -31.16
CA ALA A 45 -3.90 -1.69 -32.13
C ALA A 45 -4.16 -2.20 -33.54
N ARG A 46 -3.82 -1.37 -34.52
CA ARG A 46 -3.84 -1.70 -35.93
C ARG A 46 -2.51 -1.33 -36.56
N LEU A 47 -1.97 -2.24 -37.35
CA LEU A 47 -0.81 -2.03 -38.20
C LEU A 47 -1.32 -1.85 -39.63
N SER A 48 -1.11 -0.67 -40.20
CA SER A 48 -1.47 -0.36 -41.58
C SER A 48 -0.19 -0.20 -42.39
N LEU A 49 0.01 -1.06 -43.38
CA LEU A 49 1.08 -0.99 -44.37
C LEU A 49 0.59 -0.22 -45.59
N MET A 50 1.24 0.91 -45.90
CA MET A 50 1.00 1.72 -47.09
C MET A 50 2.29 1.81 -47.90
N GLY A 51 2.46 0.90 -48.87
CA GLY A 51 3.70 0.78 -49.66
C GLY A 51 4.85 0.29 -48.78
N GLU A 52 5.96 1.03 -48.75
CA GLU A 52 7.14 0.74 -47.91
C GLU A 52 7.02 1.28 -46.47
N ARG A 53 5.92 1.97 -46.14
CA ARG A 53 5.73 2.60 -44.83
C ARG A 53 4.72 1.80 -44.01
N ALA A 54 5.13 1.37 -42.83
CA ALA A 54 4.22 0.82 -41.84
C ALA A 54 3.81 1.92 -40.85
N VAL A 55 2.55 1.92 -40.43
CA VAL A 55 2.01 2.84 -39.43
C VAL A 55 1.29 2.01 -38.38
N VAL A 56 1.55 2.29 -37.10
CA VAL A 56 0.78 1.73 -36.00
C VAL A 56 -0.22 2.76 -35.47
N VAL A 57 -1.44 2.30 -35.22
CA VAL A 57 -2.54 3.10 -34.67
C VAL A 57 -3.06 2.39 -33.43
N ASP A 58 -3.06 3.10 -32.30
CA ASP A 58 -3.73 2.63 -31.10
C ASP A 58 -5.26 2.78 -31.27
N LEU A 59 -6.02 1.72 -31.01
CA LEU A 59 -7.49 1.70 -31.14
C LEU A 59 -8.17 2.09 -29.82
N ASN A 60 -7.65 3.13 -29.18
CA ASN A 60 -8.09 3.61 -27.87
C ASN A 60 -8.03 2.51 -26.79
N SER A 61 -6.88 1.84 -26.75
CA SER A 61 -6.63 0.73 -25.84
C SER A 61 -6.46 1.20 -24.40
N THR A 62 -6.80 0.33 -23.44
CA THR A 62 -6.79 0.66 -22.01
C THR A 62 -5.38 0.97 -21.49
N ASN A 63 -4.39 0.20 -21.94
CA ASN A 63 -2.99 0.33 -21.50
C ASN A 63 -2.12 1.12 -22.48
N GLY A 64 -2.64 1.41 -23.67
CA GLY A 64 -1.96 2.10 -24.76
C GLY A 64 -0.91 1.26 -25.48
N THR A 65 -0.65 1.67 -26.71
CA THR A 65 0.44 1.16 -27.54
C THR A 65 1.69 2.04 -27.39
N TRP A 66 2.87 1.44 -27.34
CA TRP A 66 4.14 2.16 -27.23
C TRP A 66 5.08 1.77 -28.36
N VAL A 67 5.89 2.70 -28.85
CA VAL A 67 6.92 2.45 -29.87
C VAL A 67 8.26 2.94 -29.32
N ASN A 68 9.25 2.05 -29.26
CA ASN A 68 10.59 2.34 -28.72
C ASN A 68 10.56 3.05 -27.35
N GLY A 69 9.66 2.63 -26.47
CA GLY A 69 9.50 3.20 -25.12
C GLY A 69 8.67 4.49 -25.03
N ARG A 70 8.07 4.98 -26.12
CA ARG A 70 7.18 6.16 -26.12
C ARG A 70 5.73 5.78 -26.44
N LYS A 71 4.78 6.22 -25.60
CA LYS A 71 3.35 6.00 -25.84
C LYS A 71 2.90 6.78 -27.06
N ILE A 72 2.20 6.11 -27.98
CA ILE A 72 1.61 6.79 -29.14
C ILE A 72 0.20 7.29 -28.77
N THR A 73 -0.14 8.49 -29.22
CA THR A 73 -1.47 9.09 -29.07
C THR A 73 -2.12 9.46 -30.40
N SER A 74 -1.37 9.32 -31.50
CA SER A 74 -1.80 9.49 -32.88
C SER A 74 -1.15 8.40 -33.74
N PRO A 75 -1.65 8.15 -34.97
CA PRO A 75 -0.99 7.24 -35.91
C PRO A 75 0.52 7.51 -36.00
N HIS A 76 1.33 6.47 -35.76
CA HIS A 76 2.79 6.58 -35.67
C HIS A 76 3.48 5.78 -36.78
N PRO A 77 4.28 6.43 -37.64
CA PRO A 77 5.03 5.73 -38.68
C PRO A 77 6.17 4.91 -38.05
N LEU A 78 6.34 3.68 -38.53
CA LEU A 78 7.34 2.72 -38.07
C LEU A 78 8.51 2.63 -39.06
N LYS A 79 9.71 2.49 -38.52
CA LYS A 79 10.95 2.17 -39.25
C LYS A 79 11.31 0.70 -39.06
N SER A 80 12.17 0.18 -39.94
CA SER A 80 12.72 -1.17 -39.80
C SER A 80 13.48 -1.29 -38.47
N GLY A 81 13.15 -2.31 -37.68
CA GLY A 81 13.73 -2.54 -36.35
C GLY A 81 13.01 -1.86 -35.17
N ASP A 82 11.99 -1.05 -35.42
CA ASP A 82 11.20 -0.44 -34.34
C ASP A 82 10.44 -1.49 -33.53
N LYS A 83 10.51 -1.35 -32.20
CA LYS A 83 9.83 -2.24 -31.25
C LYS A 83 8.52 -1.63 -30.81
N ILE A 84 7.43 -2.31 -31.12
CA ILE A 84 6.08 -1.95 -30.68
C ILE A 84 5.75 -2.76 -29.43
N TYR A 85 5.44 -2.09 -28.34
CA TYR A 85 5.07 -2.71 -27.08
C TYR A 85 3.56 -2.62 -26.90
N ILE A 86 2.94 -3.78 -26.75
CA ILE A 86 1.53 -3.94 -26.41
C ILE A 86 1.48 -4.80 -25.16
N ALA A 87 1.22 -4.15 -24.03
CA ALA A 87 1.36 -4.75 -22.72
C ALA A 87 2.73 -5.45 -22.58
N ASN A 88 2.71 -6.78 -22.46
CA ASN A 88 3.88 -7.61 -22.17
C ASN A 88 4.50 -8.22 -23.45
N PHE A 89 4.02 -7.81 -24.62
CA PHE A 89 4.48 -8.33 -25.91
C PHE A 89 5.28 -7.27 -26.65
N ILE A 90 6.38 -7.72 -27.25
CA ILE A 90 7.19 -6.94 -28.17
C ILE A 90 6.89 -7.42 -29.58
N ILE A 91 6.46 -6.50 -30.43
CA ILE A 91 6.14 -6.75 -31.83
C ILE A 91 7.13 -5.97 -32.70
N THR A 92 7.76 -6.68 -33.64
CA THR A 92 8.70 -6.12 -34.62
C THR A 92 8.28 -6.50 -36.02
N LEU A 93 8.48 -5.58 -36.97
CA LEU A 93 8.23 -5.81 -38.39
C LEU A 93 9.55 -6.17 -39.09
N GLU A 94 9.52 -7.25 -39.87
CA GLU A 94 10.61 -7.64 -40.78
C GLU A 94 10.12 -7.53 -42.22
N SER A 95 10.78 -6.68 -43.00
CA SER A 95 10.60 -6.58 -44.45
C SER A 95 11.27 -7.79 -45.12
N GLY A 96 10.57 -8.47 -46.01
CA GLY A 96 11.09 -9.65 -46.69
C GLY A 96 12.11 -9.31 -47.78
N GLU A 97 13.35 -9.03 -47.41
CA GLU A 97 14.54 -9.20 -48.25
C GLU A 97 15.63 -9.92 -47.44
N ASN A 98 16.28 -10.89 -48.09
CA ASN A 98 17.34 -11.74 -47.54
C ASN A 98 18.50 -10.91 -46.96
N ASP A 99 18.93 -11.24 -45.74
CA ASP A 99 20.35 -11.21 -45.40
C ASP A 99 20.70 -12.40 -44.51
N GLN A 100 21.61 -13.24 -45.01
CA GLN A 100 22.27 -14.31 -44.27
C GLN A 100 23.37 -13.72 -43.36
N PRO A 101 23.80 -14.47 -42.32
CA PRO A 101 24.58 -13.91 -41.23
C PRO A 101 26.07 -13.81 -41.57
N GLU A 102 26.63 -12.60 -41.55
CA GLU A 102 28.08 -12.45 -41.44
C GLU A 102 28.52 -12.59 -39.98
N SER A 103 29.31 -13.64 -39.77
CA SER A 103 30.04 -13.98 -38.56
C SER A 103 31.26 -13.09 -38.39
N SER A 104 31.51 -12.70 -37.14
CA SER A 104 32.81 -12.57 -36.43
C SER A 104 33.19 -11.17 -35.93
N ALA A 105 32.95 -10.93 -34.64
CA ALA A 105 33.97 -10.55 -33.65
C ALA A 105 33.39 -10.67 -32.23
N GLU A 106 33.95 -11.58 -31.44
CA GLU A 106 33.66 -11.79 -30.03
C GLU A 106 34.11 -10.60 -29.15
N GLY A 107 33.34 -10.27 -28.11
CA GLY A 107 33.75 -9.29 -27.10
C GLY A 107 32.70 -8.88 -26.05
N SER A 108 32.36 -9.81 -25.16
CA SER A 108 31.76 -9.60 -23.81
C SER A 108 30.29 -9.14 -23.68
N LEU A 109 29.59 -9.85 -22.79
CA LEU A 109 28.17 -9.72 -22.43
C LEU A 109 27.87 -8.34 -21.82
N SER A 110 27.00 -7.56 -22.48
CA SER A 110 26.32 -6.41 -21.86
C SER A 110 24.81 -6.68 -21.82
N GLU A 111 24.26 -6.49 -20.63
CA GLU A 111 22.86 -6.68 -20.25
C GLU A 111 21.91 -5.78 -21.08
N PRO A 112 20.69 -6.22 -21.41
CA PRO A 112 19.72 -5.37 -22.12
C PRO A 112 19.37 -4.11 -21.29
N PRO A 113 19.18 -2.93 -21.91
CA PRO A 113 18.89 -1.71 -21.17
C PRO A 113 17.52 -1.78 -20.49
N PRO A 114 17.37 -1.17 -19.30
CA PRO A 114 16.13 -1.22 -18.54
C PRO A 114 15.00 -0.47 -19.27
N LEU A 115 13.78 -0.97 -19.13
CA LEU A 115 12.56 -0.29 -19.55
C LEU A 115 12.43 1.08 -18.84
N PRO A 116 11.92 2.12 -19.51
CA PRO A 116 11.76 3.43 -18.88
C PRO A 116 10.73 3.37 -17.74
N SER A 117 11.19 3.68 -16.53
CA SER A 117 10.37 3.93 -15.35
C SER A 117 9.66 5.29 -15.47
N LYS A 118 8.40 5.35 -15.02
CA LYS A 118 7.62 6.59 -15.00
C LYS A 118 8.05 7.46 -13.82
N SER A 119 9.05 8.31 -14.03
CA SER A 119 9.26 9.50 -13.22
C SER A 119 9.85 10.62 -14.08
N SER A 120 9.04 11.13 -15.00
CA SER A 120 9.15 12.51 -15.47
C SER A 120 7.85 12.89 -16.18
N MET A 121 7.03 13.74 -15.56
CA MET A 121 6.36 14.84 -16.25
C MET A 121 5.67 15.80 -15.24
N PRO A 122 5.64 17.11 -15.55
CA PRO A 122 5.18 18.20 -14.68
C PRO A 122 3.64 18.36 -14.63
N PRO A 123 3.09 19.16 -13.69
CA PRO A 123 1.65 19.33 -13.51
C PRO A 123 1.01 20.10 -14.68
N ASN A 124 -0.16 19.64 -15.13
CA ASN A 124 -0.86 20.20 -16.28
C ASN A 124 -1.74 21.40 -15.89
N ALA A 125 -1.62 22.48 -16.65
CA ALA A 125 -2.42 23.69 -16.53
C ALA A 125 -3.83 23.51 -17.14
N SER A 126 -4.81 24.16 -16.52
CA SER A 126 -6.23 24.13 -16.84
C SER A 126 -6.59 25.14 -17.94
N ILE A 127 -7.42 24.76 -18.94
CA ILE A 127 -8.22 25.69 -19.79
C ILE A 127 -9.56 25.01 -20.18
N PRO A 128 -10.70 25.74 -20.26
CA PRO A 128 -12.06 25.17 -20.22
C PRO A 128 -12.69 24.94 -21.60
N ILE A 129 -13.66 24.03 -21.69
CA ILE A 129 -14.51 23.85 -22.87
C ILE A 129 -15.96 24.21 -22.53
N LYS A 130 -16.52 25.16 -23.27
CA LYS A 130 -17.95 25.52 -23.29
C LYS A 130 -18.67 24.85 -24.47
N SER A 131 -19.94 24.53 -24.21
CA SER A 131 -21.09 24.50 -25.15
C SER A 131 -21.19 23.29 -26.10
N SER A 132 -22.36 22.73 -26.47
CA SER A 132 -23.77 22.80 -26.00
C SER A 132 -24.65 22.01 -26.99
N ILE A 133 -25.78 21.44 -26.50
CA ILE A 133 -27.06 21.09 -27.20
C ILE A 133 -27.12 19.75 -28.01
N PRO A 134 -28.28 19.03 -28.17
CA PRO A 134 -29.58 19.07 -27.48
C PRO A 134 -30.06 17.75 -26.85
N VAL A 135 -30.98 17.92 -25.90
CA VAL A 135 -31.95 16.94 -25.39
C VAL A 135 -32.90 16.46 -26.51
N ARG A 136 -33.15 15.14 -26.58
CA ARG A 136 -34.32 14.56 -27.25
C ARG A 136 -35.21 13.84 -26.24
N THR A 137 -36.42 14.36 -26.10
CA THR A 137 -37.56 13.79 -25.39
C THR A 137 -38.25 12.71 -26.24
N SER A 138 -38.57 11.56 -25.65
CA SER A 138 -39.75 10.76 -26.04
C SER A 138 -40.09 9.69 -24.98
N SER A 139 -41.12 10.00 -24.17
CA SER A 139 -42.32 9.21 -23.75
C SER A 139 -42.28 7.68 -23.47
N PRO A 140 -43.19 7.18 -22.60
CA PRO A 140 -42.96 6.04 -21.72
C PRO A 140 -43.39 4.70 -22.31
N PHE A 141 -42.60 3.65 -22.06
CA PHE A 141 -43.01 2.27 -22.34
C PHE A 141 -43.56 1.58 -21.09
N ARG A 142 -44.77 1.03 -21.30
CA ARG A 142 -45.63 0.23 -20.43
C ARG A 142 -44.92 -0.71 -19.45
N SER A 143 -45.38 -0.65 -18.21
CA SER A 143 -45.17 -1.66 -17.17
C SER A 143 -45.75 -3.03 -17.59
N SER A 144 -44.89 -4.05 -17.68
CA SER A 144 -45.33 -5.45 -17.60
C SER A 144 -45.44 -5.84 -16.12
N ARG A 145 -46.64 -6.28 -15.73
CA ARG A 145 -47.08 -6.44 -14.34
C ARG A 145 -46.81 -7.85 -13.78
N ALA A 146 -45.77 -8.54 -14.26
CA ALA A 146 -45.58 -9.98 -14.00
C ALA A 146 -44.31 -10.38 -13.22
N SER A 147 -43.41 -9.46 -12.84
CA SER A 147 -42.21 -9.81 -12.04
C SER A 147 -42.25 -9.33 -10.58
N ARG A 148 -43.26 -8.57 -10.18
CA ARG A 148 -43.35 -7.92 -8.85
C ARG A 148 -43.59 -8.88 -7.68
N ALA A 149 -43.98 -10.13 -7.92
CA ALA A 149 -44.27 -11.09 -6.87
C ALA A 149 -43.02 -11.86 -6.36
N ARG A 150 -41.92 -11.90 -7.13
CA ARG A 150 -40.68 -12.62 -6.74
C ARG A 150 -39.54 -11.71 -6.27
N SER A 151 -39.58 -10.41 -6.60
CA SER A 151 -38.62 -9.43 -6.08
C SER A 151 -38.88 -9.05 -4.61
N GLY A 152 -40.11 -9.28 -4.13
CA GLY A 152 -40.53 -9.00 -2.75
C GLY A 152 -39.74 -9.82 -1.73
N GLN A 153 -39.68 -11.15 -1.90
CA GLN A 153 -38.97 -12.07 -1.00
C GLN A 153 -37.45 -11.82 -0.95
N ALA A 154 -36.80 -11.53 -2.08
CA ALA A 154 -35.37 -11.22 -2.11
C ALA A 154 -35.04 -9.86 -1.45
N SER A 155 -35.92 -8.87 -1.60
CA SER A 155 -35.75 -7.56 -0.92
C SER A 155 -35.96 -7.63 0.58
N GLU A 156 -36.77 -8.60 1.07
CA GLU A 156 -37.12 -8.74 2.48
C GLU A 156 -36.01 -9.39 3.31
N ILE A 157 -35.17 -10.22 2.67
CA ILE A 157 -34.00 -10.89 3.26
C ILE A 157 -32.87 -9.89 3.62
N LEU A 158 -32.82 -8.73 2.95
CA LEU A 158 -31.73 -7.74 3.04
C LEU A 158 -32.11 -6.42 3.76
N LYS A 159 -33.27 -6.37 4.44
CA LYS A 159 -33.87 -5.15 5.01
C LYS A 159 -33.17 -4.54 6.24
N THR A 160 -32.07 -5.12 6.73
CA THR A 160 -31.39 -4.60 7.93
C THR A 160 -29.94 -4.25 7.67
N SER A 161 -29.68 -2.94 7.72
CA SER A 161 -28.43 -2.21 8.00
C SER A 161 -28.10 -1.17 6.92
N LEU A 162 -28.23 0.10 7.29
CA LEU A 162 -27.49 1.21 6.65
C LEU A 162 -25.98 0.88 6.67
N PRO A 163 -25.13 1.54 5.85
CA PRO A 163 -23.69 1.37 5.96
C PRO A 163 -23.31 1.41 7.44
N PRO A 164 -22.55 0.44 7.97
CA PRO A 164 -21.93 0.68 9.25
C PRO A 164 -21.05 1.90 9.01
N ARG A 165 -21.44 3.05 9.58
CA ARG A 165 -20.40 3.94 10.06
C ARG A 165 -19.56 3.03 10.95
N ILE A 166 -18.26 2.94 10.67
CA ILE A 166 -17.31 2.38 11.62
C ILE A 166 -17.26 3.39 12.77
N GLU A 167 -18.34 3.45 13.53
CA GLU A 167 -18.41 4.03 14.85
C GLU A 167 -17.84 2.95 15.75
N ARG A 168 -16.73 3.29 16.43
CA ARG A 168 -16.06 2.40 17.36
C ARG A 168 -17.07 1.94 18.40
N ARG A 169 -17.23 0.62 18.53
CA ARG A 169 -18.15 -0.01 19.48
C ARG A 169 -17.35 -0.90 20.40
N GLN A 170 -17.71 -0.93 21.68
CA GLN A 170 -17.35 -2.04 22.54
C GLN A 170 -18.09 -3.27 22.00
N THR A 171 -17.39 -4.10 21.23
CA THR A 171 -17.94 -5.37 20.76
C THR A 171 -17.53 -6.48 21.72
N ASP A 172 -18.51 -7.30 22.12
CA ASP A 172 -18.32 -8.43 23.04
C ASP A 172 -17.33 -9.46 22.47
N GLU A 173 -16.49 -10.06 23.33
CA GLU A 173 -15.57 -11.18 23.01
C GLU A 173 -16.24 -12.35 22.26
N ALA A 174 -17.57 -12.44 22.30
CA ALA A 174 -18.39 -13.43 21.60
C ALA A 174 -18.29 -13.38 20.06
N VAL A 175 -17.94 -12.24 19.46
CA VAL A 175 -17.80 -12.12 17.99
C VAL A 175 -16.54 -12.82 17.48
N LEU A 176 -15.47 -12.83 18.28
CA LEU A 176 -14.17 -13.39 17.92
C LEU A 176 -14.10 -14.93 18.01
N SER A 177 -15.11 -15.56 18.62
CA SER A 177 -15.16 -16.99 18.96
C SER A 177 -16.20 -17.80 18.17
N LYS A 178 -16.90 -17.21 17.18
CA LYS A 178 -17.91 -17.92 16.36
C LYS A 178 -17.28 -19.02 15.51
N LYS A 179 -17.75 -20.27 15.66
CA LYS A 179 -17.33 -21.41 14.84
C LYS A 179 -17.56 -21.17 13.34
N HIS A 180 -16.69 -21.75 12.52
CA HIS A 180 -16.78 -21.81 11.06
C HIS A 180 -18.12 -22.48 10.66
N GLU A 181 -19.07 -21.69 10.14
CA GLU A 181 -20.31 -22.22 9.56
C GLU A 181 -20.08 -22.60 8.09
N PRO A 182 -20.85 -23.57 7.53
CA PRO A 182 -20.74 -24.02 6.14
C PRO A 182 -21.25 -22.99 5.11
N THR A 183 -21.06 -21.69 5.39
CA THR A 183 -21.52 -20.56 4.58
C THR A 183 -20.44 -20.01 3.63
N ASP A 184 -19.17 -20.36 3.84
CA ASP A 184 -18.02 -19.83 3.09
C ASP A 184 -18.01 -20.26 1.61
N GLU A 185 -18.30 -21.52 1.32
CA GLU A 185 -18.37 -22.04 -0.06
C GLU A 185 -19.50 -21.38 -0.88
N PRO A 186 -20.74 -21.31 -0.38
CA PRO A 186 -21.82 -20.56 -1.03
C PRO A 186 -21.49 -19.07 -1.23
N ALA A 187 -20.87 -18.44 -0.23
CA ALA A 187 -20.46 -17.03 -0.32
C ALA A 187 -19.37 -16.82 -1.38
N ALA A 188 -18.39 -17.72 -1.46
CA ALA A 188 -17.34 -17.69 -2.48
C ALA A 188 -17.91 -17.87 -3.90
N ALA A 189 -18.85 -18.80 -4.08
CA ALA A 189 -19.52 -19.02 -5.36
C ALA A 189 -20.35 -17.80 -5.79
N LEU A 190 -21.07 -17.18 -4.85
CA LEU A 190 -21.81 -15.94 -5.06
C LEU A 190 -20.89 -14.79 -5.46
N MET A 191 -19.78 -14.60 -4.73
CA MET A 191 -18.75 -13.60 -5.02
C MET A 191 -18.08 -13.80 -6.38
N SER A 192 -17.80 -15.06 -6.76
CA SER A 192 -17.24 -15.40 -8.06
C SER A 192 -18.19 -14.97 -9.20
N ARG A 193 -19.48 -15.25 -9.08
CA ARG A 193 -20.50 -14.85 -10.08
C ARG A 193 -20.76 -13.35 -10.09
N LEU A 194 -20.68 -12.69 -8.94
CA LEU A 194 -20.78 -11.24 -8.84
C LEU A 194 -19.61 -10.55 -9.56
N ALA A 195 -18.39 -11.06 -9.41
CA ALA A 195 -17.21 -10.54 -10.09
C ALA A 195 -17.28 -10.66 -11.62
N ASP A 196 -18.04 -11.61 -12.15
CA ASP A 196 -18.26 -11.76 -13.60
C ASP A 196 -19.34 -10.79 -14.14
N ARG A 197 -20.21 -10.26 -13.27
CA ARG A 197 -21.38 -9.43 -13.63
C ARG A 197 -21.22 -7.96 -13.27
N ILE A 198 -20.50 -7.67 -12.20
CA ILE A 198 -20.17 -6.35 -11.70
C ILE A 198 -18.66 -6.28 -11.70
N ASP A 199 -18.12 -5.18 -12.21
CA ASP A 199 -16.72 -4.87 -11.97
C ASP A 199 -16.61 -4.45 -10.49
N VAL A 200 -16.42 -5.43 -9.61
CA VAL A 200 -16.33 -5.28 -8.14
C VAL A 200 -15.12 -4.42 -7.75
N GLU A 201 -14.14 -4.31 -8.65
CA GLU A 201 -13.01 -3.37 -8.58
C GLU A 201 -13.41 -1.96 -9.03
N ALA A 202 -14.35 -1.81 -9.97
CA ALA A 202 -14.93 -0.52 -10.38
C ALA A 202 -16.00 0.05 -9.44
N LEU A 203 -16.31 -0.62 -8.33
CA LEU A 203 -16.90 0.04 -7.15
C LEU A 203 -15.81 0.90 -6.49
N ASP A 204 -15.29 1.86 -7.26
CA ASP A 204 -14.17 2.71 -6.87
C ASP A 204 -14.53 3.44 -5.56
N PRO A 205 -13.71 3.31 -4.50
CA PRO A 205 -13.87 3.97 -3.20
C PRO A 205 -13.94 5.50 -3.24
N ALA A 206 -13.55 6.13 -4.35
CA ALA A 206 -13.62 7.59 -4.52
C ALA A 206 -14.87 8.12 -5.26
N SER A 207 -15.52 7.34 -6.13
CA SER A 207 -16.51 7.87 -7.09
C SER A 207 -18.00 7.72 -6.73
N MET A 208 -18.38 6.97 -5.70
CA MET A 208 -19.77 6.74 -5.32
C MET A 208 -20.01 7.08 -3.85
N LYS A 209 -21.16 7.65 -3.50
CA LYS A 209 -21.49 7.81 -2.08
C LYS A 209 -21.70 6.44 -1.44
N ASP A 210 -21.28 6.26 -0.20
CA ASP A 210 -21.36 4.96 0.49
C ASP A 210 -22.77 4.36 0.38
N GLN A 211 -23.81 5.15 0.62
CA GLN A 211 -25.20 4.69 0.52
C GLN A 211 -25.56 4.11 -0.86
N GLU A 212 -25.09 4.71 -1.95
CA GLU A 212 -25.37 4.28 -3.31
C GLU A 212 -24.60 2.99 -3.63
N ARG A 213 -23.34 2.87 -3.22
CA ARG A 213 -22.53 1.63 -3.34
C ARG A 213 -23.19 0.44 -2.67
N TRP A 214 -23.57 0.62 -1.41
CA TRP A 214 -24.20 -0.43 -0.62
C TRP A 214 -25.58 -0.83 -1.18
N SER A 215 -26.30 0.10 -1.82
CA SER A 215 -27.58 -0.21 -2.47
C SER A 215 -27.42 -0.98 -3.77
N ALA A 216 -26.44 -0.60 -4.61
CA ALA A 216 -26.16 -1.25 -5.89
C ALA A 216 -25.63 -2.67 -5.68
N ALA A 217 -24.69 -2.85 -4.76
CA ALA A 217 -24.17 -4.17 -4.41
C ALA A 217 -25.25 -5.09 -3.84
N ARG A 218 -26.12 -4.58 -2.96
CA ARG A 218 -27.28 -5.33 -2.46
C ARG A 218 -28.19 -5.81 -3.59
N ALA A 219 -28.52 -4.92 -4.52
CA ALA A 219 -29.40 -5.26 -5.65
C ALA A 219 -28.78 -6.37 -6.51
N ALA A 220 -27.49 -6.29 -6.79
CA ALA A 220 -26.82 -7.26 -7.63
C ALA A 220 -26.53 -8.59 -6.92
N ILE A 221 -26.27 -8.57 -5.60
CA ILE A 221 -26.22 -9.75 -4.75
C ILE A 221 -27.58 -10.45 -4.76
N ALA A 222 -28.67 -9.72 -4.55
CA ALA A 222 -30.01 -10.28 -4.58
C ALA A 222 -30.35 -10.92 -5.94
N GLU A 223 -29.96 -10.29 -7.04
CA GLU A 223 -30.18 -10.83 -8.39
C GLU A 223 -29.35 -12.10 -8.67
N THR A 224 -28.06 -12.08 -8.31
CA THR A 224 -27.16 -13.24 -8.50
C THR A 224 -27.60 -14.40 -7.61
N PHE A 225 -28.04 -14.09 -6.40
CA PHE A 225 -28.63 -15.04 -5.47
C PHE A 225 -29.90 -15.71 -6.04
N LEU A 226 -30.81 -14.94 -6.63
CA LEU A 226 -31.99 -15.47 -7.31
C LEU A 226 -31.61 -16.44 -8.42
N THR A 227 -30.57 -16.14 -9.20
CA THR A 227 -30.08 -17.06 -10.24
C THR A 227 -29.51 -18.35 -9.66
N MET A 228 -28.76 -18.27 -8.55
CA MET A 228 -28.19 -19.43 -7.85
C MET A 228 -29.23 -20.35 -7.22
N GLN A 229 -30.38 -19.82 -6.81
CA GLN A 229 -31.50 -20.65 -6.36
C GLN A 229 -32.17 -21.37 -7.53
N THR A 230 -32.32 -20.69 -8.68
CA THR A 230 -33.01 -21.28 -9.84
C THR A 230 -32.23 -22.39 -10.52
N ASP A 231 -30.90 -22.38 -10.44
CA ASP A 231 -30.02 -23.38 -11.07
C ASP A 231 -29.56 -24.48 -10.10
N GLY A 232 -30.03 -24.46 -8.84
CA GLY A 232 -29.75 -25.48 -7.83
C GLY A 232 -28.34 -25.43 -7.25
N SER A 233 -27.61 -24.32 -7.43
CA SER A 233 -26.21 -24.20 -7.00
C SER A 233 -26.04 -23.97 -5.49
N VAL A 234 -27.12 -23.82 -4.73
CA VAL A 234 -27.08 -23.60 -3.27
C VAL A 234 -28.11 -24.50 -2.58
N ASN A 235 -27.65 -25.26 -1.58
CA ASN A 235 -28.51 -26.13 -0.77
C ASN A 235 -29.48 -25.32 0.11
N ALA A 236 -30.69 -25.87 0.30
CA ALA A 236 -31.74 -25.25 1.10
C ALA A 236 -31.42 -25.16 2.62
N GLU A 237 -30.41 -25.90 3.09
CA GLU A 237 -29.98 -25.93 4.50
C GLU A 237 -29.02 -24.79 4.90
N VAL A 238 -28.51 -24.02 3.93
CA VAL A 238 -27.58 -22.92 4.20
C VAL A 238 -28.34 -21.68 4.64
N ASP A 239 -27.88 -21.00 5.71
CA ASP A 239 -28.45 -19.68 6.08
C ASP A 239 -28.10 -18.64 5.01
N MET A 240 -29.06 -18.43 4.13
CA MET A 240 -28.95 -17.53 3.01
C MET A 240 -28.81 -16.06 3.40
N ARG A 241 -29.30 -15.65 4.58
CA ARG A 241 -29.09 -14.28 5.07
C ARG A 241 -27.63 -14.05 5.39
N GLN A 242 -26.99 -15.05 6.00
CA GLN A 242 -25.59 -15.00 6.36
C GLN A 242 -24.67 -15.03 5.14
N VAL A 243 -24.96 -15.87 4.15
CA VAL A 243 -24.23 -15.88 2.86
C VAL A 243 -24.30 -14.52 2.17
N ALA A 244 -25.49 -13.93 2.08
CA ALA A 244 -25.67 -12.62 1.46
C ALA A 244 -24.97 -11.51 2.27
N HIS A 245 -24.94 -11.62 3.60
CA HIS A 245 -24.24 -10.69 4.48
C HIS A 245 -22.71 -10.75 4.26
N ILE A 246 -22.12 -11.94 4.28
CA ILE A 246 -20.68 -12.14 3.99
C ILE A 246 -20.33 -11.58 2.62
N ALA A 247 -21.09 -11.98 1.59
CA ALA A 247 -20.86 -11.51 0.22
C ALA A 247 -20.99 -9.99 0.10
N LEU A 248 -21.94 -9.36 0.80
CA LEU A 248 -22.10 -7.90 0.78
C LEU A 248 -20.91 -7.18 1.42
N HIS A 249 -20.46 -7.63 2.60
CA HIS A 249 -19.31 -7.05 3.28
C HIS A 249 -18.00 -7.26 2.50
N GLU A 250 -17.83 -8.41 1.84
CA GLU A 250 -16.68 -8.63 0.96
C GLU A 250 -16.80 -7.90 -0.38
N ALA A 251 -18.03 -7.66 -0.87
CA ALA A 251 -18.26 -6.95 -2.13
C ALA A 251 -18.21 -5.43 -2.01
N VAL A 252 -18.35 -4.84 -0.82
CA VAL A 252 -18.35 -3.38 -0.65
C VAL A 252 -17.46 -2.88 0.50
N GLY A 253 -17.32 -3.65 1.57
CA GLY A 253 -16.51 -3.32 2.75
C GLY A 253 -15.14 -3.97 2.74
N LEU A 254 -14.56 -4.15 3.93
CA LEU A 254 -13.30 -4.86 4.17
C LEU A 254 -13.53 -6.33 4.56
N GLY A 255 -14.75 -6.85 4.36
CA GLY A 255 -15.14 -8.21 4.70
C GLY A 255 -15.01 -8.47 6.20
N ALA A 256 -14.37 -9.58 6.55
CA ALA A 256 -14.15 -9.98 7.94
C ALA A 256 -13.36 -8.95 8.78
N LEU A 257 -12.69 -7.99 8.16
CA LEU A 257 -11.92 -6.96 8.86
C LEU A 257 -12.79 -5.82 9.41
N ASP A 258 -13.99 -5.60 8.87
CA ASP A 258 -14.87 -4.52 9.34
C ASP A 258 -15.16 -4.67 10.85
N ASP A 259 -15.49 -5.89 11.28
CA ASP A 259 -15.79 -6.20 12.68
C ASP A 259 -14.55 -6.03 13.58
N VAL A 260 -13.39 -6.50 13.12
CA VAL A 260 -12.14 -6.47 13.89
C VAL A 260 -11.63 -5.06 14.07
N LEU A 261 -11.64 -4.26 12.99
CA LEU A 261 -11.13 -2.88 13.01
C LEU A 261 -12.06 -1.93 13.76
N SER A 262 -13.31 -2.31 14.00
CA SER A 262 -14.23 -1.57 14.86
C SER A 262 -13.98 -1.75 16.36
N ASN A 263 -13.21 -2.79 16.74
CA ASN A 263 -12.96 -3.14 18.14
C ASN A 263 -11.74 -2.40 18.70
N ASP A 264 -12.00 -1.59 19.71
CA ASP A 264 -10.98 -0.81 20.42
C ASP A 264 -9.98 -1.65 21.23
N ALA A 265 -10.13 -2.95 21.39
CA ALA A 265 -9.10 -3.78 22.01
C ALA A 265 -7.99 -4.15 21.00
N VAL A 266 -8.27 -4.11 19.70
CA VAL A 266 -7.36 -4.61 18.67
C VAL A 266 -6.26 -3.60 18.36
N GLN A 267 -5.01 -4.05 18.46
CA GLN A 267 -3.80 -3.28 18.16
C GLN A 267 -3.20 -3.70 16.81
N MET A 268 -3.32 -4.97 16.44
CA MET A 268 -2.78 -5.51 15.20
C MET A 268 -3.70 -6.58 14.63
N VAL A 269 -3.77 -6.63 13.30
CA VAL A 269 -4.45 -7.69 12.54
C VAL A 269 -3.49 -8.22 11.49
N VAL A 270 -3.33 -9.54 11.41
CA VAL A 270 -2.56 -10.21 10.36
C VAL A 270 -3.45 -11.21 9.64
N VAL A 271 -3.61 -11.01 8.33
CA VAL A 271 -4.29 -11.94 7.44
C VAL A 271 -3.22 -12.66 6.62
N ASN A 272 -3.08 -13.96 6.85
CA ASN A 272 -2.11 -14.79 6.16
C ASN A 272 -2.83 -15.89 5.37
N GLY A 273 -3.45 -15.47 4.27
CA GLY A 273 -4.37 -16.26 3.47
C GLY A 273 -5.83 -16.13 3.93
N PRO A 274 -6.80 -16.60 3.12
CA PRO A 274 -8.22 -16.33 3.34
C PRO A 274 -8.78 -17.01 4.61
N LYS A 275 -8.14 -18.05 5.15
CA LYS A 275 -8.65 -18.81 6.31
C LYS A 275 -7.88 -18.55 7.61
N ARG A 276 -6.92 -17.62 7.61
CA ARG A 276 -6.06 -17.37 8.77
C ARG A 276 -5.99 -15.89 9.05
N VAL A 277 -6.88 -15.44 9.94
CA VAL A 277 -6.90 -14.08 10.49
C VAL A 277 -6.46 -14.14 11.95
N LEU A 278 -5.38 -13.46 12.26
CA LEU A 278 -4.81 -13.33 13.59
C LEU A 278 -4.99 -11.90 14.09
N ILE A 279 -5.18 -11.72 15.39
CA ILE A 279 -5.25 -10.41 16.02
C ILE A 279 -4.32 -10.35 17.23
N ASP A 280 -3.82 -9.15 17.53
CA ASP A 280 -3.19 -8.82 18.81
C ASP A 280 -4.02 -7.76 19.52
N THR A 281 -4.30 -7.99 20.81
CA THR A 281 -4.98 -7.03 21.70
C THR A 281 -4.06 -6.51 22.80
N GLY A 282 -2.75 -6.72 22.68
CA GLY A 282 -1.72 -6.38 23.66
C GLY A 282 -1.22 -7.59 24.48
N ALA A 283 -1.86 -8.75 24.34
CA ALA A 283 -1.47 -9.99 25.01
C ALA A 283 -0.76 -11.00 24.08
N GLY A 284 -0.36 -10.54 22.88
CA GLY A 284 0.25 -11.35 21.84
C GLY A 284 -0.76 -11.88 20.82
N MET A 285 -0.22 -12.36 19.71
CA MET A 285 -0.99 -12.82 18.54
C MET A 285 -1.86 -14.03 18.87
N ARG A 286 -3.15 -13.95 18.52
CA ARG A 286 -4.16 -15.01 18.70
C ARG A 286 -4.89 -15.28 17.39
N SER A 287 -5.18 -16.55 17.11
CA SER A 287 -6.02 -16.91 15.96
C SER A 287 -7.47 -16.57 16.25
N THR A 288 -8.15 -16.02 15.24
CA THR A 288 -9.60 -15.83 15.27
C THR A 288 -10.28 -16.93 14.48
N ALA A 289 -11.62 -17.00 14.58
CA ALA A 289 -12.42 -17.86 13.71
C ALA A 289 -12.88 -17.16 12.41
N LEU A 290 -12.45 -15.90 12.20
CA LEU A 290 -12.79 -15.11 11.04
C LEU A 290 -12.08 -15.63 9.79
N SER A 291 -12.79 -15.60 8.67
CA SER A 291 -12.31 -16.03 7.36
C SER A 291 -12.87 -15.16 6.26
N PHE A 292 -12.14 -15.13 5.15
CA PHE A 292 -12.65 -14.69 3.85
C PHE A 292 -13.19 -15.90 3.09
N SER A 293 -14.19 -15.66 2.26
CA SER A 293 -14.82 -16.69 1.43
C SER A 293 -13.81 -17.36 0.49
N SER A 294 -12.87 -16.59 -0.08
CA SER A 294 -11.88 -17.06 -1.06
C SER A 294 -10.63 -16.18 -1.12
N SER A 295 -9.55 -16.69 -1.72
CA SER A 295 -8.34 -15.89 -2.01
C SER A 295 -8.66 -14.71 -2.93
N ARG A 296 -9.67 -14.84 -3.80
CA ARG A 296 -10.12 -13.75 -4.67
C ARG A 296 -10.78 -12.63 -3.85
N ALA A 297 -11.64 -12.98 -2.90
CA ALA A 297 -12.26 -11.99 -2.00
C ALA A 297 -11.20 -11.24 -1.19
N LEU A 298 -10.21 -11.96 -0.66
CA LEU A 298 -9.08 -11.34 0.04
C LEU A 298 -8.28 -10.39 -0.88
N GLN A 299 -8.05 -10.75 -2.14
CA GLN A 299 -7.40 -9.88 -3.12
C GLN A 299 -8.19 -8.59 -3.34
N VAL A 300 -9.52 -8.67 -3.49
CA VAL A 300 -10.38 -7.49 -3.64
C VAL A 300 -10.27 -6.57 -2.42
N VAL A 301 -10.26 -7.13 -1.21
CA VAL A 301 -10.07 -6.37 0.04
C VAL A 301 -8.69 -5.71 0.08
N ALA A 302 -7.63 -6.40 -0.34
CA ALA A 302 -6.29 -5.82 -0.44
C ALA A 302 -6.24 -4.60 -1.39
N HIS A 303 -6.86 -4.68 -2.57
CA HIS A 303 -6.95 -3.56 -3.51
C HIS A 303 -7.72 -2.37 -2.91
N ARG A 304 -8.77 -2.62 -2.13
CA ARG A 304 -9.52 -1.55 -1.45
C ARG A 304 -8.73 -0.88 -0.34
N LEU A 305 -8.01 -1.66 0.47
CA LEU A 305 -7.12 -1.11 1.50
C LEU A 305 -6.08 -0.18 0.86
N ALA A 306 -5.46 -0.61 -0.24
CA ALA A 306 -4.55 0.24 -0.99
C ALA A 306 -5.25 1.52 -1.51
N ALA A 307 -6.43 1.38 -2.12
CA ALA A 307 -7.18 2.52 -2.66
C ALA A 307 -7.55 3.56 -1.58
N GLN A 308 -7.78 3.15 -0.33
CA GLN A 308 -8.03 4.06 0.79
C GLN A 308 -6.83 4.91 1.20
N THR A 309 -5.62 4.56 0.76
CA THR A 309 -4.42 5.40 0.89
C THR A 309 -4.25 6.37 -0.28
N GLY A 310 -5.15 6.33 -1.28
CA GLY A 310 -5.06 7.10 -2.52
C GLY A 310 -4.15 6.48 -3.60
N ARG A 311 -3.70 5.23 -3.41
CA ARG A 311 -2.76 4.53 -4.30
C ARG A 311 -3.33 3.21 -4.80
N ALA A 312 -2.93 2.78 -6.00
CA ALA A 312 -3.25 1.46 -6.50
C ALA A 312 -2.25 0.42 -5.96
N LEU A 313 -2.71 -0.80 -5.72
CA LEU A 313 -1.87 -1.94 -5.33
C LEU A 313 -1.06 -2.52 -6.50
N GLU A 314 -1.36 -2.12 -7.75
CA GLU A 314 -0.84 -2.76 -8.97
C GLU A 314 0.69 -2.61 -9.12
N ASN A 315 1.34 -3.69 -9.57
CA ASN A 315 2.75 -3.75 -9.99
C ASN A 315 3.82 -3.62 -8.89
N GLN A 316 3.47 -3.72 -7.61
CA GLN A 316 4.44 -3.73 -6.51
C GLN A 316 4.22 -4.92 -5.56
N PRO A 317 5.22 -5.77 -5.29
CA PRO A 317 5.08 -6.94 -4.40
C PRO A 317 4.90 -6.55 -2.93
N VAL A 318 5.31 -5.33 -2.57
CA VAL A 318 5.22 -4.77 -1.22
C VAL A 318 4.49 -3.44 -1.32
N PHE A 319 3.53 -3.21 -0.43
CA PHE A 319 2.77 -1.99 -0.33
C PHE A 319 2.68 -1.58 1.13
N HIS A 320 2.91 -0.29 1.38
CA HIS A 320 2.70 0.34 2.68
C HIS A 320 1.84 1.58 2.49
N GLY A 321 1.04 1.89 3.50
CA GLY A 321 0.39 3.18 3.60
C GLY A 321 -0.46 3.35 4.85
N ARG A 322 -0.95 4.57 5.04
CA ARG A 322 -1.90 4.92 6.11
C ARG A 322 -3.30 4.98 5.54
N LEU A 323 -4.21 4.19 6.10
CA LEU A 323 -5.62 4.18 5.71
C LEU A 323 -6.28 5.51 6.10
N SER A 324 -7.29 5.92 5.33
CA SER A 324 -8.01 7.18 5.56
C SER A 324 -8.66 7.32 6.94
N PHE A 325 -8.88 6.20 7.63
CA PHE A 325 -9.45 6.14 8.98
C PHE A 325 -8.40 5.97 10.09
N GLY A 326 -7.11 6.03 9.78
CA GLY A 326 -6.00 6.11 10.74
C GLY A 326 -5.01 4.93 10.74
N PRO A 327 -5.46 3.66 10.77
CA PRO A 327 -4.57 2.50 10.84
C PRO A 327 -3.61 2.41 9.67
N ARG A 328 -2.47 1.77 9.92
CA ARG A 328 -1.47 1.50 8.88
C ARG A 328 -1.71 0.14 8.28
N VAL A 329 -1.42 0.01 6.99
CA VAL A 329 -1.52 -1.25 6.27
C VAL A 329 -0.20 -1.56 5.58
N THR A 330 0.22 -2.81 5.72
CA THR A 330 1.23 -3.43 4.88
C THR A 330 0.58 -4.57 4.10
N ILE A 331 0.78 -4.60 2.78
CA ILE A 331 0.27 -5.65 1.90
C ILE A 331 1.45 -6.25 1.16
N LEU A 332 1.62 -7.55 1.29
CA LEU A 332 2.56 -8.35 0.49
C LEU A 332 1.75 -9.15 -0.52
N GLN A 333 2.18 -9.18 -1.77
CA GLN A 333 1.53 -9.96 -2.83
C GLN A 333 2.54 -10.64 -3.76
N ALA A 334 2.05 -11.38 -4.75
CA ALA A 334 2.90 -12.05 -5.72
C ALA A 334 3.81 -11.04 -6.46
N PRO A 335 5.06 -11.42 -6.80
CA PRO A 335 5.66 -12.75 -6.61
C PRO A 335 6.27 -13.01 -5.21
N LEU A 336 6.23 -12.06 -4.27
CA LEU A 336 6.87 -12.21 -2.95
C LEU A 336 6.19 -13.28 -2.09
N VAL A 337 4.87 -13.39 -2.19
CA VAL A 337 4.08 -14.42 -1.50
C VAL A 337 3.28 -15.25 -2.52
N ALA A 338 3.33 -16.58 -2.38
CA ALA A 338 2.82 -17.51 -3.40
C ALA A 338 1.31 -17.80 -3.29
N HIS A 339 0.71 -17.65 -2.11
CA HIS A 339 -0.63 -18.16 -1.80
C HIS A 339 -1.71 -17.08 -1.68
N GLY A 340 -1.52 -15.95 -2.38
CA GLY A 340 -2.37 -14.76 -2.27
C GLY A 340 -1.77 -13.71 -1.32
N PRO A 341 -2.44 -12.57 -1.14
CA PRO A 341 -1.86 -11.46 -0.43
C PRO A 341 -1.83 -11.73 1.08
N VAL A 342 -0.76 -11.27 1.71
CA VAL A 342 -0.63 -11.21 3.18
C VAL A 342 -0.85 -9.76 3.57
N ILE A 343 -1.73 -9.52 4.53
CA ILE A 343 -2.11 -8.18 4.97
C ILE A 343 -1.78 -8.06 6.45
N GLU A 344 -1.08 -7.01 6.82
CA GLU A 344 -0.89 -6.59 8.21
C GLU A 344 -1.51 -5.21 8.38
N ILE A 345 -2.40 -5.06 9.36
CA ILE A 345 -2.98 -3.78 9.74
C ILE A 345 -2.58 -3.49 11.18
N ARG A 346 -1.94 -2.34 11.39
CA ARG A 346 -1.57 -1.84 12.71
C ARG A 346 -2.52 -0.71 13.07
N VAL A 347 -3.34 -0.95 14.09
CA VAL A 347 -4.27 0.03 14.65
C VAL A 347 -3.47 0.88 15.62
N GLY A 348 -2.74 1.84 15.05
CA GLY A 348 -1.93 2.80 15.79
C GLY A 348 -2.77 3.56 16.82
N ARG A 349 -2.20 3.74 18.01
CA ARG A 349 -2.79 4.55 19.07
C ARG A 349 -1.73 5.46 19.62
N ALA A 350 -1.97 6.75 19.48
CA ALA A 350 -1.28 7.76 20.24
C ALA A 350 -1.47 7.46 21.74
N VAL A 351 -0.36 7.22 22.45
CA VAL A 351 -0.33 7.01 23.90
C VAL A 351 0.47 8.14 24.53
N SER A 352 0.00 8.71 25.64
CA SER A 352 0.74 9.75 26.38
C SER A 352 1.85 9.14 27.24
N LEU A 353 2.84 9.95 27.63
CA LEU A 353 3.88 9.54 28.57
C LEU A 353 3.29 9.10 29.91
N ASP A 354 2.29 9.82 30.44
CA ASP A 354 1.61 9.47 31.69
C ASP A 354 0.98 8.09 31.61
N LYS A 355 0.31 7.78 30.50
CA LYS A 355 -0.31 6.47 30.31
C LYS A 355 0.73 5.35 30.19
N LEU A 356 1.87 5.60 29.54
CA LEU A 356 2.97 4.64 29.53
C LEU A 356 3.53 4.38 30.94
N ALA A 357 3.62 5.41 31.79
CA ALA A 357 4.01 5.25 33.18
C ALA A 357 2.97 4.46 33.99
N GLU A 358 1.67 4.73 33.80
CA GLU A 358 0.57 3.96 34.41
C GLU A 358 0.59 2.48 33.99
N GLU A 359 0.93 2.20 32.73
CA GLU A 359 1.10 0.85 32.18
C GLU A 359 2.42 0.18 32.62
N GLY A 360 3.25 0.88 33.40
CA GLY A 360 4.50 0.36 33.96
C GLY A 360 5.68 0.33 32.99
N TRP A 361 5.62 1.04 31.85
CA TRP A 361 6.76 1.14 30.93
C TRP A 361 7.95 1.89 31.53
N MET A 362 7.68 2.83 32.45
CA MET A 362 8.68 3.67 33.13
C MET A 362 8.13 4.16 34.47
N SER A 363 8.99 4.73 35.31
CA SER A 363 8.55 5.41 36.54
C SER A 363 7.87 6.75 36.22
N ALA A 364 7.10 7.28 37.16
CA ALA A 364 6.52 8.62 37.05
C ALA A 364 7.62 9.71 36.93
N ASP A 365 8.76 9.51 37.59
CA ASP A 365 9.89 10.44 37.54
C ASP A 365 10.54 10.45 36.15
N ALA A 366 10.66 9.30 35.47
CA ALA A 366 11.10 9.24 34.08
C ALA A 366 10.13 9.96 33.14
N ALA A 367 8.82 9.76 33.30
CA ALA A 367 7.82 10.44 32.48
C ALA A 367 7.87 11.97 32.68
N ALA A 368 8.02 12.43 33.93
CA ALA A 368 8.17 13.83 34.27
C ALA A 368 9.47 14.42 33.67
N TYR A 369 10.59 13.69 33.74
CA TYR A 369 11.84 14.08 33.09
C TYR A 369 11.67 14.27 31.59
N LEU A 370 11.07 13.30 30.89
CA LEU A 370 10.87 13.37 29.43
C LEU A 370 9.95 14.53 29.05
N THR A 371 8.88 14.75 29.81
CA THR A 371 7.96 15.88 29.62
C THR A 371 8.71 17.21 29.75
N LYS A 372 9.55 17.33 30.78
CA LYS A 372 10.40 18.51 30.99
C LYS A 372 11.44 18.69 29.88
N ALA A 373 12.09 17.61 29.44
CA ALA A 373 13.08 17.65 28.37
C ALA A 373 12.47 18.16 27.05
N VAL A 374 11.23 17.75 26.73
CA VAL A 374 10.51 18.28 25.57
C VAL A 374 10.19 19.77 25.74
N ALA A 375 9.70 20.18 26.92
CA ALA A 375 9.40 21.59 27.20
C ALA A 375 10.64 22.51 27.16
N GLU A 376 11.83 21.96 27.43
CA GLU A 376 13.13 22.64 27.28
C GLU A 376 13.70 22.56 25.86
N CYS A 377 12.90 22.11 24.87
CA CYS A 377 13.31 21.94 23.47
C CYS A 377 14.58 21.08 23.32
N ARG A 378 14.73 20.00 24.10
CA ARG A 378 15.91 19.13 24.01
C ARG A 378 15.85 18.18 22.81
N ASN A 379 17.00 17.91 22.20
CA ASN A 379 17.14 16.81 21.24
C ASN A 379 17.22 15.47 21.98
N ILE A 380 16.26 14.59 21.71
CA ILE A 380 16.10 13.30 22.39
C ILE A 380 16.28 12.16 21.39
N VAL A 381 17.17 11.23 21.69
CA VAL A 381 17.34 10.00 20.91
C VAL A 381 16.79 8.81 21.71
N VAL A 382 15.81 8.11 21.16
CA VAL A 382 15.30 6.86 21.71
C VAL A 382 16.01 5.70 21.01
N VAL A 383 16.65 4.84 21.79
CA VAL A 383 17.44 3.71 21.26
C VAL A 383 16.95 2.39 21.81
N GLY A 384 16.99 1.35 20.99
CA GLY A 384 16.66 0.00 21.47
C GLY A 384 16.60 -1.05 20.35
N PRO A 385 16.45 -2.34 20.70
CA PRO A 385 16.24 -3.39 19.70
C PRO A 385 14.90 -3.25 18.98
N GLN A 386 14.78 -3.85 17.79
CA GLN A 386 13.50 -3.91 17.06
C GLN A 386 12.41 -4.57 17.93
N GLY A 387 11.22 -3.97 17.96
CA GLY A 387 10.09 -4.46 18.76
C GLY A 387 10.19 -4.24 20.28
N SER A 388 11.20 -3.50 20.75
CA SER A 388 11.35 -3.11 22.16
C SER A 388 10.37 -2.02 22.60
N GLY A 389 9.85 -1.21 21.67
CA GLY A 389 8.94 -0.10 21.96
C GLY A 389 9.49 1.29 21.60
N VAL A 390 10.62 1.38 20.88
CA VAL A 390 11.21 2.65 20.39
C VAL A 390 10.16 3.55 19.74
N THR A 391 9.45 3.05 18.72
CA THR A 391 8.45 3.83 17.98
C THR A 391 7.29 4.28 18.87
N THR A 392 6.86 3.44 19.82
CA THR A 392 5.78 3.77 20.76
C THR A 392 6.19 4.89 21.70
N LEU A 393 7.38 4.80 22.30
CA LEU A 393 7.90 5.83 23.20
C LEU A 393 8.17 7.13 22.42
N LEU A 394 8.77 7.03 21.24
CA LEU A 394 9.03 8.18 20.37
C LEU A 394 7.73 8.90 19.99
N SER A 395 6.66 8.17 19.68
CA SER A 395 5.33 8.73 19.42
C SER A 395 4.72 9.41 20.67
N ALA A 396 4.96 8.86 21.86
CA ALA A 396 4.49 9.45 23.12
C ALA A 396 5.21 10.76 23.47
N ILE A 397 6.53 10.81 23.24
CA ILE A 397 7.34 12.03 23.38
C ILE A 397 6.90 13.07 22.34
N ALA A 398 6.70 12.66 21.09
CA ALA A 398 6.27 13.55 20.00
C ALA A 398 4.93 14.25 20.26
N GLN A 399 4.02 13.62 21.00
CA GLN A 399 2.74 14.24 21.39
C GLN A 399 2.91 15.40 22.39
N GLN A 400 4.04 15.50 23.08
CA GLN A 400 4.32 16.60 24.04
C GLN A 400 4.85 17.87 23.36
N LEU A 401 5.15 17.83 22.05
CA LEU A 401 5.62 19.01 21.32
C LEU A 401 4.52 20.09 21.23
N PRO A 402 4.83 21.40 21.17
CA PRO A 402 3.81 22.46 21.14
C PRO A 402 3.00 22.48 19.84
N GLU A 403 1.66 22.35 19.86
CA GLU A 403 0.81 22.14 18.66
C GLU A 403 0.98 23.21 17.55
N GLU A 404 1.38 24.42 17.91
CA GLU A 404 1.58 25.53 16.99
C GLU A 404 2.86 25.42 16.13
N GLU A 405 3.77 24.50 16.48
CA GLU A 405 5.08 24.34 15.87
C GLU A 405 5.07 23.32 14.71
N ASN A 406 5.79 23.66 13.64
CA ASN A 406 5.83 22.87 12.40
C ASN A 406 6.71 21.63 12.61
N THR A 407 6.12 20.46 12.39
CA THR A 407 6.80 19.18 12.59
C THR A 407 7.00 18.47 11.25
N VAL A 408 8.22 18.04 10.98
CA VAL A 408 8.53 17.14 9.86
C VAL A 408 8.77 15.75 10.42
N VAL A 409 8.01 14.77 9.95
CA VAL A 409 8.17 13.36 10.30
C VAL A 409 8.81 12.65 9.12
N ILE A 410 9.88 11.89 9.36
CA ILE A 410 10.61 11.15 8.32
C ILE A 410 10.72 9.70 8.77
N GLU A 411 10.20 8.77 7.96
CA GLU A 411 10.23 7.35 8.27
C GLU A 411 10.48 6.51 7.02
N ALA A 412 11.02 5.31 7.20
CA ALA A 412 11.12 4.34 6.11
C ALA A 412 9.72 3.91 5.64
N ILE A 413 8.88 3.52 6.60
CA ILE A 413 7.47 3.12 6.44
C ILE A 413 6.68 3.94 7.47
N PRO A 414 5.43 4.37 7.21
CA PRO A 414 4.70 5.19 8.17
C PRO A 414 4.41 4.35 9.42
N ASP A 415 5.08 4.62 10.55
CA ASP A 415 4.92 3.91 11.83
C ASP A 415 4.86 4.83 13.07
N LEU A 416 5.01 6.15 12.92
CA LEU A 416 4.86 7.10 14.01
C LEU A 416 3.42 7.61 14.14
N ASP A 417 2.86 7.53 15.35
CA ASP A 417 1.53 8.04 15.66
C ASP A 417 1.66 9.49 16.13
N VAL A 418 1.83 10.39 15.15
CA VAL A 418 1.86 11.84 15.36
C VAL A 418 0.56 12.42 14.79
N ASP A 419 -0.35 12.81 15.67
CA ASP A 419 -1.63 13.43 15.33
C ASP A 419 -1.57 14.92 15.68
N ARG A 420 -1.11 15.73 14.73
CA ARG A 420 -0.92 17.18 14.89
C ARG A 420 -1.32 17.89 13.60
N GLU A 421 -1.86 19.09 13.70
CA GLU A 421 -2.34 19.86 12.55
C GLU A 421 -1.21 20.24 11.57
N LYS A 422 -0.04 20.64 12.11
CA LYS A 422 1.11 21.14 11.32
C LYS A 422 2.20 20.07 11.11
N VAL A 423 1.81 18.91 10.58
CA VAL A 423 2.75 17.82 10.26
C VAL A 423 2.93 17.67 8.76
N ILE A 424 4.19 17.57 8.35
CA ILE A 424 4.60 17.10 7.02
C ILE A 424 5.24 15.74 7.20
N ALA A 425 4.61 14.68 6.69
CA ALA A 425 5.15 13.32 6.72
C ALA A 425 5.88 13.00 5.41
N LEU A 426 7.12 12.53 5.53
CA LEU A 426 7.95 12.03 4.45
C LEU A 426 8.19 10.54 4.67
N THR A 427 7.82 9.73 3.68
CA THR A 427 7.97 8.27 3.76
C THR A 427 8.85 7.76 2.63
N ALA A 428 10.00 7.19 2.99
CA ALA A 428 11.01 6.78 2.02
C ALA A 428 10.51 5.66 1.09
N ALA A 429 9.89 4.62 1.66
CA ALA A 429 9.38 3.48 0.90
C ALA A 429 8.26 3.86 -0.07
N GLU A 430 7.39 4.81 0.29
CA GLU A 430 6.30 5.25 -0.58
C GLU A 430 6.81 6.01 -1.80
N ALA A 431 7.90 6.76 -1.64
CA ALA A 431 8.53 7.51 -2.72
C ALA A 431 9.61 6.71 -3.47
N GLY A 432 9.86 5.45 -3.08
CA GLY A 432 10.90 4.62 -3.69
C GLY A 432 12.31 5.20 -3.52
N MET A 433 12.56 5.90 -2.41
CA MET A 433 13.85 6.52 -2.10
C MET A 433 14.52 5.88 -0.88
N SER A 434 15.82 6.14 -0.69
CA SER A 434 16.51 5.70 0.53
C SER A 434 16.12 6.56 1.73
N MET A 435 16.30 6.02 2.94
CA MET A 435 16.06 6.79 4.18
C MET A 435 16.97 8.03 4.26
N VAL A 436 18.22 7.92 3.81
CA VAL A 436 19.18 9.04 3.73
C VAL A 436 18.66 10.13 2.79
N ASP A 437 18.10 9.76 1.63
CA ASP A 437 17.52 10.74 0.70
C ASP A 437 16.30 11.43 1.31
N ALA A 438 15.42 10.69 1.99
CA ALA A 438 14.27 11.26 2.68
C ALA A 438 14.69 12.25 3.77
N ILE A 439 15.71 11.90 4.57
CA ILE A 439 16.32 12.79 5.58
C ILE A 439 16.85 14.07 4.91
N ASN A 440 17.60 13.94 3.82
CA ASN A 440 18.16 15.08 3.09
C ASN A 440 17.10 16.01 2.49
N GLN A 441 15.93 15.48 2.11
CA GLN A 441 14.80 16.29 1.66
C GLN A 441 14.10 16.97 2.83
N GLY A 442 13.82 16.23 3.91
CA GLY A 442 13.16 16.77 5.10
C GLY A 442 13.97 17.86 5.79
N ALA A 443 15.29 17.72 5.83
CA ALA A 443 16.19 18.73 6.39
C ALA A 443 16.10 20.10 5.69
N ARG A 444 15.67 20.15 4.43
CA ARG A 444 15.49 21.40 3.66
C ARG A 444 14.18 22.11 3.98
N LEU A 445 13.26 21.43 4.65
CA LEU A 445 12.00 22.03 5.06
C LEU A 445 12.21 22.88 6.31
N ARG A 446 11.50 24.01 6.35
CA ARG A 446 11.39 24.82 7.56
C ARG A 446 10.51 24.07 8.54
N ALA A 447 11.13 23.52 9.58
CA ALA A 447 10.48 22.78 10.63
C ALA A 447 11.10 23.18 11.96
N ASP A 448 10.25 23.41 12.95
CA ASP A 448 10.64 23.67 14.34
C ASP A 448 11.05 22.34 14.99
N HIS A 449 10.40 21.23 14.60
CA HIS A 449 10.77 19.88 15.02
C HIS A 449 10.96 18.94 13.84
N VAL A 450 12.01 18.12 13.89
CA VAL A 450 12.21 16.98 13.00
C VAL A 450 12.14 15.70 13.83
N ILE A 451 11.28 14.79 13.41
CA ILE A 451 11.11 13.47 14.01
C ILE A 451 11.54 12.43 12.99
N MET A 452 12.51 11.60 13.33
CA MET A 452 13.02 10.54 12.45
C MET A 452 12.92 9.20 13.15
N ASN A 453 12.31 8.21 12.51
CA ASN A 453 12.17 6.86 13.07
C ASN A 453 12.76 5.79 12.14
N ASP A 454 12.98 4.60 12.70
CA ASP A 454 13.54 3.42 12.04
C ASP A 454 14.97 3.60 11.52
N LEU A 455 15.76 4.44 12.20
CA LEU A 455 17.14 4.69 11.83
C LEU A 455 18.03 3.47 12.16
N THR A 456 18.83 3.05 11.19
CA THR A 456 19.81 1.97 11.27
C THR A 456 21.09 2.27 10.46
N GLY A 457 22.26 2.24 11.10
CA GLY A 457 23.50 2.33 10.35
C GLY A 457 23.79 3.74 9.82
N ALA A 458 23.86 3.86 8.49
CA ALA A 458 24.27 5.08 7.79
C ALA A 458 23.25 6.22 7.87
N ASP A 459 21.96 5.91 7.96
CA ASP A 459 20.90 6.91 8.13
C ASP A 459 20.94 7.56 9.52
N SER A 460 21.44 6.88 10.57
CA SER A 460 21.64 7.46 11.91
C SER A 460 22.64 8.62 11.87
N VAL A 461 23.73 8.45 11.10
CA VAL A 461 24.73 9.53 10.90
C VAL A 461 24.11 10.69 10.11
N ALA A 462 23.38 10.39 9.05
CA ALA A 462 22.70 11.41 8.26
C ALA A 462 21.66 12.17 9.09
N ALA A 463 20.91 11.47 9.94
CA ALA A 463 19.92 12.04 10.84
C ALA A 463 20.57 12.99 11.84
N LEU A 464 21.62 12.56 12.55
CA LEU A 464 22.38 13.40 13.49
C LEU A 464 22.93 14.65 12.79
N ALA A 465 23.54 14.49 11.61
CA ALA A 465 24.04 15.62 10.83
C ALA A 465 22.93 16.58 10.39
N ALA A 466 21.75 16.07 10.04
CA ALA A 466 20.60 16.88 9.63
C ALA A 466 20.08 17.79 10.74
N VAL A 467 20.27 17.42 12.00
CA VAL A 467 19.80 18.18 13.18
C VAL A 467 20.88 19.00 13.87
N SER A 468 22.16 18.72 13.63
CA SER A 468 23.31 19.39 14.29
C SER A 468 23.40 20.90 14.06
N GLY A 469 22.81 21.41 12.98
CA GLY A 469 22.81 22.85 12.64
C GLY A 469 21.48 23.57 12.87
N ARG A 470 20.53 22.95 13.60
CA ARG A 470 19.17 23.47 13.81
C ARG A 470 18.97 23.90 15.26
N ASP A 471 17.95 24.72 15.49
CA ASP A 471 17.45 24.95 16.85
C ASP A 471 17.02 23.61 17.48
N PRO A 472 17.28 23.38 18.77
CA PRO A 472 17.05 22.08 19.38
C PRO A 472 15.54 21.82 19.55
N GLY A 473 15.18 20.54 19.74
CA GLY A 473 13.80 20.07 19.85
C GLY A 473 13.48 18.95 18.86
N HIS A 474 14.46 18.11 18.54
CA HIS A 474 14.35 17.06 17.53
C HIS A 474 14.35 15.67 18.18
N LEU A 475 13.61 14.74 17.57
CA LEU A 475 13.36 13.42 18.13
C LEU A 475 13.85 12.34 17.15
N LEU A 476 14.70 11.43 17.60
CA LEU A 476 15.28 10.38 16.77
C LEU A 476 15.02 9.00 17.37
N GLY A 477 14.53 8.06 16.58
CA GLY A 477 14.38 6.64 16.92
C GLY A 477 15.42 5.80 16.20
N VAL A 478 16.33 5.19 16.95
CA VAL A 478 17.43 4.40 16.40
C VAL A 478 17.32 2.96 16.88
N HIS A 479 17.33 2.02 15.94
CA HIS A 479 17.41 0.61 16.27
C HIS A 479 18.88 0.19 16.40
N CYS A 480 19.26 -0.32 17.57
CA CYS A 480 20.60 -0.82 17.83
C CYS A 480 20.55 -2.23 18.42
N SER A 481 21.63 -2.98 18.25
CA SER A 481 21.80 -4.25 18.96
C SER A 481 21.86 -3.99 20.47
N SER A 482 21.47 -4.99 21.25
CA SER A 482 21.45 -4.89 22.71
C SER A 482 22.85 -4.70 23.27
N THR A 483 23.27 -3.46 23.47
CA THR A 483 24.40 -3.08 24.31
C THR A 483 23.92 -2.84 25.73
N LYS A 484 24.79 -3.03 26.74
CA LYS A 484 24.47 -2.65 28.12
C LYS A 484 24.38 -1.13 28.31
N ASP A 485 24.95 -0.38 27.38
CA ASP A 485 25.06 1.07 27.37
C ASP A 485 24.38 1.62 26.11
N ALA A 486 23.42 2.52 26.31
CA ALA A 486 22.60 3.11 25.26
C ALA A 486 23.41 3.98 24.29
N ILE A 487 24.38 4.72 24.83
CA ILE A 487 25.25 5.62 24.07
C ILE A 487 26.17 4.80 23.19
N GLU A 488 26.75 3.73 23.74
CA GLU A 488 27.56 2.79 22.96
C GLU A 488 26.74 2.13 21.86
N GLY A 489 25.47 1.79 22.14
CA GLY A 489 24.54 1.24 21.15
C GLY A 489 24.29 2.20 19.99
N LEU A 490 24.08 3.49 20.28
CA LEU A 490 23.93 4.54 19.29
C LEU A 490 25.21 4.71 18.44
N VAL A 491 26.36 4.83 19.10
CA VAL A 491 27.65 5.05 18.44
C VAL A 491 28.01 3.85 17.55
N LEU A 492 27.79 2.63 18.03
CA LEU A 492 28.01 1.40 17.27
C LEU A 492 27.07 1.32 16.06
N ALA A 493 25.77 1.59 16.26
CA ALA A 493 24.80 1.61 15.18
C ALA A 493 25.23 2.59 14.08
N ALA A 494 25.59 3.82 14.44
CA ALA A 494 26.09 4.82 13.49
C ALA A 494 27.41 4.40 12.81
N SER A 495 28.31 3.72 13.54
CA SER A 495 29.61 3.25 13.03
C SER A 495 29.45 2.18 11.93
N CYS A 496 28.39 1.36 12.00
CA CYS A 496 28.05 0.43 10.92
C CYS A 496 27.74 1.13 9.57
N GLY A 497 27.44 2.43 9.60
CA GLY A 497 27.30 3.27 8.42
C GLY A 497 28.62 3.68 7.75
N GLY A 498 29.77 3.32 8.31
CA GLY A 498 31.10 3.61 7.76
C GLY A 498 31.71 4.94 8.21
N ALA A 499 31.04 5.70 9.07
CA ALA A 499 31.61 6.89 9.69
C ALA A 499 32.59 6.53 10.82
N ASN A 500 33.63 7.36 11.00
CA ASN A 500 34.59 7.18 12.08
C ASN A 500 33.91 7.45 13.44
N ARG A 501 34.14 6.57 14.41
CA ARG A 501 33.67 6.69 15.79
C ARG A 501 33.89 8.09 16.37
N SER A 502 35.06 8.69 16.18
CA SER A 502 35.34 10.02 16.74
C SER A 502 34.45 11.12 16.15
N CYS A 503 34.12 11.04 14.86
CA CYS A 503 33.19 11.97 14.23
C CYS A 503 31.75 11.75 14.72
N ILE A 504 31.37 10.49 14.94
CA ILE A 504 30.06 10.16 15.52
C ILE A 504 29.96 10.68 16.95
N ALA A 505 31.00 10.48 17.76
CA ALA A 505 31.05 10.99 19.12
C ALA A 505 30.94 12.52 19.17
N GLU A 506 31.64 13.22 18.26
CA GLU A 506 31.52 14.68 18.10
C GLU A 506 30.10 15.11 17.73
N LEU A 507 29.46 14.44 16.75
CA LEU A 507 28.06 14.72 16.38
C LEU A 507 27.11 14.49 17.54
N VAL A 508 27.22 13.35 18.24
CA VAL A 508 26.36 13.03 19.39
C VAL A 508 26.57 14.04 20.51
N GLY A 509 27.83 14.28 20.91
CA GLY A 509 28.18 15.18 22.01
C GLY A 509 27.82 16.65 21.76
N SER A 510 27.76 17.09 20.51
CA SER A 510 27.39 18.47 20.16
C SER A 510 25.90 18.68 19.91
N THR A 511 25.15 17.62 19.64
CA THR A 511 23.79 17.73 19.09
C THR A 511 22.73 17.06 19.97
N VAL A 512 23.06 15.94 20.59
CA VAL A 512 22.11 15.17 21.41
C VAL A 512 22.15 15.68 22.84
N HIS A 513 20.98 15.85 23.46
CA HIS A 513 20.89 16.29 24.85
C HIS A 513 20.52 15.14 25.79
N ALA A 514 19.68 14.21 25.31
CA ALA A 514 19.27 13.03 26.08
C ALA A 514 19.18 11.79 25.20
N VAL A 515 19.61 10.65 25.73
CA VAL A 515 19.45 9.32 25.13
C VAL A 515 18.63 8.44 26.05
N VAL A 516 17.54 7.87 25.52
CA VAL A 516 16.58 7.04 26.25
C VAL A 516 16.68 5.62 25.73
N ALA A 517 17.07 4.70 26.61
CA ALA A 517 17.21 3.29 26.28
C ALA A 517 15.89 2.54 26.51
N VAL A 518 15.49 1.76 25.51
CA VAL A 518 14.28 0.95 25.54
C VAL A 518 14.60 -0.53 25.32
N ALA A 519 14.17 -1.39 26.24
CA ALA A 519 14.27 -2.84 26.13
C ALA A 519 13.12 -3.51 26.89
N ARG A 520 12.75 -4.75 26.55
CA ARG A 520 11.71 -5.47 27.28
C ARG A 520 12.25 -5.98 28.63
N GLY A 521 11.93 -5.28 29.72
CA GLY A 521 12.18 -5.72 31.08
C GLY A 521 11.35 -6.95 31.47
N SER A 522 11.89 -7.79 32.35
CA SER A 522 11.20 -8.98 32.88
C SER A 522 9.99 -8.65 33.75
N ASP A 523 9.97 -7.46 34.33
CA ASP A 523 8.93 -6.88 35.17
C ASP A 523 7.85 -6.13 34.36
N GLY A 524 7.97 -6.10 33.04
CA GLY A 524 7.07 -5.35 32.16
C GLY A 524 7.58 -3.95 31.80
N SER A 525 8.60 -3.43 32.50
CA SER A 525 9.23 -2.15 32.18
C SER A 525 9.81 -2.14 30.76
N ARG A 526 9.94 -0.93 30.21
CA ARG A 526 10.45 -0.70 28.86
C ARG A 526 11.61 0.28 28.84
N VAL A 527 11.52 1.38 29.57
CA VAL A 527 12.63 2.35 29.70
C VAL A 527 13.63 1.82 30.71
N THR A 528 14.83 1.50 30.24
CA THR A 528 15.89 0.90 31.07
C THR A 528 16.92 1.90 31.57
N ALA A 529 17.11 3.00 30.84
CA ALA A 529 18.05 4.05 31.19
C ALA A 529 17.71 5.35 30.47
N ILE A 530 18.08 6.47 31.09
CA ILE A 530 18.07 7.80 30.50
C ILE A 530 19.44 8.40 30.79
N HIS A 531 20.12 8.87 29.74
CA HIS A 531 21.43 9.50 29.84
C HIS A 531 21.34 10.93 29.32
N GLU A 532 21.84 11.88 30.09
CA GLU A 532 22.08 13.25 29.62
C GLU A 532 23.48 13.33 29.02
N VAL A 533 23.57 13.84 27.79
CA VAL A 533 24.84 14.01 27.08
C VAL A 533 25.45 15.35 27.48
N GLU A 534 26.71 15.33 27.92
CA GLU A 534 27.44 16.51 28.40
C GLU A 534 28.41 17.06 27.34
N GLY A 535 28.80 16.21 26.38
CA GLY A 535 29.75 16.58 25.33
C GLY A 535 30.45 15.36 24.73
N HIS A 536 31.65 15.58 24.22
CA HIS A 536 32.54 14.52 23.71
C HIS A 536 33.99 14.79 24.12
N GLU A 537 34.72 13.75 24.50
CA GLU A 537 36.13 13.82 24.88
C GLU A 537 36.90 12.61 24.33
N ALA A 538 38.13 12.83 23.85
CA ALA A 538 39.04 11.78 23.38
C ALA A 538 38.45 10.80 22.33
N GLY A 539 37.39 11.19 21.60
CA GLY A 539 36.73 10.36 20.59
C GLY A 539 35.58 9.51 21.11
N ASP A 540 35.17 9.71 22.37
CA ASP A 540 33.99 9.11 23.00
C ASP A 540 33.01 10.20 23.47
N VAL A 541 31.78 9.79 23.79
CA VAL A 541 30.71 10.69 24.25
C VAL A 541 30.73 10.76 25.79
N SER A 542 30.74 11.97 26.34
CA SER A 542 30.58 12.20 27.79
C SER A 542 29.11 12.31 28.14
N TYR A 543 28.68 11.60 29.18
CA TYR A 543 27.28 11.59 29.61
C TYR A 543 27.14 11.23 31.09
N GLN A 544 26.01 11.62 31.68
CA GLN A 544 25.60 11.22 33.02
C GLN A 544 24.27 10.48 32.99
N SER A 545 24.09 9.50 33.88
CA SER A 545 22.82 8.78 34.01
C SER A 545 21.84 9.59 34.87
N VAL A 546 20.61 9.72 34.38
CA VAL A 546 19.51 10.35 35.12
C VAL A 546 18.93 9.32 36.09
N PRO A 547 18.88 9.59 37.40
CA PRO A 547 18.18 8.73 38.36
C PRO A 547 16.66 8.96 38.26
N PHE A 548 15.88 7.88 38.18
CA PHE A 548 14.41 7.91 38.15
C PHE A 548 13.78 6.61 38.64
#